data_AF-J0ZED6-F1
#
_entry.id   AF-J0ZED6-F1
#
_cell.length_a   1.000
_cell.length_b   1.000
_cell.length_c   1.000
_cell.angle_alpha   90.00
_cell.angle_beta   90.00
_cell.angle_gamma   90.00
#
_symmetry.space_group_name_H-M   'P 1'
#
loop_
_entity.id
_entity.type
_entity.pdbx_description
1 polymer ?
#
loop_
_entity_poly.entity_id
_entity_poly.type
_entity_poly.pdbx_seq_one_letter_code
_entity_poly.pdbx_strand_id
1 'polypeptide(L)'
;MRNLRYLKDIALDAFESRKAELKGDGKAGDWFSPLRLYILPKLGCLPVSEITQTDIRNTLAPIWHAKAATAYRALNRLNLCLKHAAALGLDVDLQATEKAQALLGKQRHKT
;
A
#
# COMPACT_ATOMS: atom_id res chain seq x y z
N MET A 1 -6.23 15.52 17.69
CA MET A 1 -5.27 14.41 17.53
C MET A 1 -5.77 13.51 16.40
N ARG A 2 -5.02 13.38 15.30
CA ARG A 2 -5.35 12.38 14.25
C ARG A 2 -5.11 11.01 14.85
N ASN A 3 -6.12 10.16 14.90
CA ASN A 3 -5.99 8.79 15.39
C ASN A 3 -5.26 8.00 14.28
N LEU A 4 -3.92 8.08 14.25
CA LEU A 4 -3.03 7.42 13.27
C LEU A 4 -3.02 5.90 13.49
N ARG A 5 -4.19 5.28 13.37
CA ARG A 5 -4.38 3.84 13.49
C ARG A 5 -4.85 3.25 12.17
N TYR A 6 -5.67 3.97 11.40
CA TYR A 6 -6.20 3.46 10.14
C TYR A 6 -5.23 3.62 8.97
N LEU A 7 -5.27 2.67 8.04
CA LEU A 7 -4.40 2.69 6.87
C LEU A 7 -4.52 3.98 6.05
N LYS A 8 -5.73 4.54 5.89
CA LYS A 8 -5.93 5.79 5.16
C LYS A 8 -5.16 6.97 5.77
N ASP A 9 -5.07 7.02 7.10
CA ASP A 9 -4.39 8.10 7.82
C ASP A 9 -2.87 7.92 7.71
N ILE A 10 -2.40 6.68 7.87
CA ILE A 10 -0.98 6.32 7.65
C ILE A 10 -0.56 6.57 6.21
N ALA A 11 -1.39 6.25 5.23
CA ALA A 11 -1.08 6.45 3.82
C ALA A 11 -0.90 7.93 3.49
N LEU A 12 -1.76 8.79 4.07
CA LEU A 12 -1.62 10.24 3.94
C LEU A 12 -0.36 10.75 4.65
N ASP A 13 -0.11 10.32 5.88
CA ASP A 13 1.05 10.75 6.65
C ASP A 13 2.39 10.33 6.02
N ALA A 14 2.44 9.11 5.49
CA ALA A 14 3.57 8.61 4.71
C ALA A 14 3.76 9.39 3.40
N PHE A 15 2.66 9.82 2.75
CA PHE A 15 2.76 10.66 1.56
C PHE A 15 3.31 12.04 1.90
N GLU A 16 2.76 12.70 2.93
CA GLU A 16 3.23 14.01 3.40
C GLU A 16 4.72 13.98 3.77
N SER A 17 5.15 12.98 4.52
CA SER A 17 6.56 12.82 4.93
C SER A 17 7.52 12.67 3.76
N ARG A 18 7.06 12.15 2.62
CA ARG A 18 7.87 11.86 1.44
C ARG A 18 7.77 12.92 0.35
N LYS A 19 6.88 13.92 0.47
CA LYS A 19 6.63 14.91 -0.58
C LYS A 19 7.91 15.55 -1.11
N ALA A 20 8.81 15.96 -0.21
CA ALA A 20 10.08 16.61 -0.58
C ALA A 20 11.01 15.72 -1.44
N GLU A 21 10.88 14.39 -1.34
CA GLU A 21 11.65 13.44 -2.15
C GLU A 21 10.99 13.14 -3.51
N LEU A 22 9.71 13.49 -3.66
CA LEU A 22 8.94 13.19 -4.87
C LEU A 22 9.08 14.29 -5.89
N LYS A 23 9.17 13.90 -7.17
CA LYS A 23 9.18 14.85 -8.28
C LYS A 23 7.94 15.75 -8.22
N GLY A 24 8.16 17.06 -8.11
CA GLY A 24 7.11 18.06 -8.03
C GLY A 24 6.18 17.86 -6.84
N ASP A 25 6.71 17.46 -5.68
CA ASP A 25 5.97 17.18 -4.44
C ASP A 25 4.88 16.11 -4.56
N GLY A 26 5.00 15.24 -5.58
CA GLY A 26 3.99 14.24 -5.88
C GLY A 26 2.67 14.81 -6.41
N LYS A 27 2.63 16.09 -6.83
CA LYS A 27 1.43 16.75 -7.39
C LYS A 27 0.86 16.02 -8.61
N ALA A 28 1.70 15.33 -9.37
CA ALA A 28 1.27 14.48 -10.49
C ALA A 28 0.36 13.32 -10.05
N GLY A 29 0.26 13.03 -8.74
CA GLY A 29 -0.61 11.97 -8.23
C GLY A 29 -0.11 10.56 -8.52
N ASP A 30 0.98 10.39 -9.27
CA ASP A 30 1.63 9.10 -9.55
C ASP A 30 1.97 8.34 -8.28
N TRP A 31 2.28 9.09 -7.19
CA TRP A 31 2.59 8.45 -5.94
C TRP A 31 1.33 7.88 -5.28
N PHE A 32 0.34 8.73 -5.03
CA PHE A 32 -0.80 8.38 -4.20
C PHE A 32 -1.93 7.64 -4.95
N SER A 33 -2.02 7.77 -6.27
CA SER A 33 -3.14 7.23 -7.06
C SER A 33 -3.30 5.71 -6.96
N PRO A 34 -2.24 4.88 -7.02
CA PRO A 34 -2.40 3.42 -6.87
C PRO A 34 -3.00 3.02 -5.52
N LEU A 35 -2.61 3.70 -4.43
CA LEU A 35 -3.19 3.46 -3.12
C LEU A 35 -4.66 3.88 -3.09
N ARG A 36 -4.96 5.09 -3.55
CA ARG A 36 -6.32 5.65 -3.55
C ARG A 36 -7.31 4.81 -4.35
N LEU A 37 -6.89 4.28 -5.49
CA LEU A 37 -7.78 3.58 -6.42
C LEU A 37 -7.96 2.10 -6.08
N TYR A 38 -6.93 1.44 -5.56
CA TYR A 38 -6.94 -0.03 -5.44
C TYR A 38 -6.85 -0.54 -4.00
N ILE A 39 -6.19 0.19 -3.10
CA ILE A 39 -5.95 -0.28 -1.72
C ILE A 39 -6.94 0.35 -0.74
N LEU A 40 -7.00 1.68 -0.70
CA LEU A 40 -7.81 2.42 0.27
C LEU A 40 -9.32 2.11 0.23
N PRO A 41 -9.95 1.84 -0.94
CA PRO A 41 -11.37 1.50 -0.98
C PRO A 41 -11.71 0.19 -0.25
N LYS A 42 -10.73 -0.69 -0.04
CA LYS A 42 -10.91 -2.00 0.61
C LYS A 42 -10.33 -2.02 2.03
N LEU A 43 -9.11 -1.50 2.20
CA LEU A 43 -8.35 -1.61 3.44
C LEU A 43 -8.22 -0.29 4.21
N GLY A 44 -8.64 0.84 3.62
CA GLY A 44 -8.39 2.17 4.18
C GLY A 44 -9.04 2.42 5.54
N CYS A 45 -10.14 1.74 5.85
CA CYS A 45 -10.85 1.84 7.12
C CYS A 45 -10.42 0.80 8.16
N LEU A 46 -9.46 -0.06 7.84
CA LEU A 46 -8.91 -1.02 8.79
C LEU A 46 -7.74 -0.40 9.57
N PRO A 47 -7.60 -0.73 10.86
CA PRO A 47 -6.37 -0.46 11.60
C PRO A 47 -5.19 -1.11 10.87
N VAL A 48 -4.08 -0.38 10.74
CA VAL A 48 -2.91 -0.86 10.00
C VAL A 48 -2.30 -2.12 10.62
N SER A 49 -2.44 -2.28 11.94
CA SER A 49 -2.02 -3.46 12.70
C SER A 49 -2.86 -4.71 12.43
N GLU A 50 -4.08 -4.55 11.90
CA GLU A 50 -4.98 -5.66 11.59
C GLU A 50 -4.86 -6.11 10.13
N ILE A 51 -4.10 -5.39 9.30
CA ILE A 51 -3.95 -5.74 7.88
C ILE A 51 -3.08 -6.99 7.75
N THR A 52 -3.68 -8.04 7.20
CA THR A 52 -2.98 -9.30 6.95
C THR A 52 -2.54 -9.44 5.49
N GLN A 53 -1.61 -10.36 5.23
CA GLN A 53 -1.21 -10.76 3.88
C GLN A 53 -2.40 -11.25 3.03
N THR A 54 -3.42 -11.84 3.66
CA THR A 54 -4.60 -12.36 2.97
C THR A 54 -5.50 -11.22 2.50
N ASP A 55 -5.64 -10.16 3.30
CA ASP A 55 -6.39 -8.97 2.92
C ASP A 55 -5.74 -8.26 1.73
N ILE A 56 -4.41 -8.15 1.76
CA ILE A 56 -3.62 -7.56 0.67
C ILE A 56 -3.76 -8.41 -0.60
N ARG A 57 -3.62 -9.74 -0.49
CA ARG A 57 -3.81 -10.68 -1.60
C ARG A 57 -5.19 -10.50 -2.21
N ASN A 58 -6.25 -10.56 -1.41
CA ASN A 58 -7.63 -10.47 -1.90
C ASN A 58 -7.93 -9.12 -2.56
N THR A 59 -7.34 -8.04 -2.04
CA THR A 59 -7.46 -6.69 -2.60
C THR A 59 -6.80 -6.58 -3.98
N LEU A 60 -5.62 -7.19 -4.15
CA LEU A 60 -4.85 -7.09 -5.39
C LEU A 60 -5.15 -8.18 -6.41
N ALA A 61 -5.71 -9.31 -5.99
CA ALA A 61 -6.00 -10.46 -6.86
C ALA A 61 -6.75 -10.09 -8.16
N PRO A 62 -7.79 -9.23 -8.15
CA PRO A 62 -8.50 -8.86 -9.38
C PRO A 62 -7.65 -8.11 -10.40
N ILE A 63 -6.64 -7.35 -9.93
CA ILE A 63 -5.78 -6.53 -10.79
C ILE A 63 -4.39 -7.15 -11.01
N TRP A 64 -4.05 -8.22 -10.29
CA TRP A 64 -2.70 -8.77 -10.24
C TRP A 64 -2.17 -9.20 -11.60
N HIS A 65 -3.02 -9.81 -12.42
CA HIS A 65 -2.66 -10.20 -13.79
C HIS A 65 -3.20 -9.21 -14.83
N ALA A 66 -4.41 -8.70 -14.64
CA ALA A 66 -5.04 -7.78 -15.60
C ALA A 66 -4.31 -6.43 -15.72
N LYS A 67 -3.71 -5.94 -14.62
CA LYS A 67 -2.98 -4.68 -14.54
C LYS A 67 -1.68 -4.84 -13.75
N ALA A 68 -0.85 -5.79 -14.17
CA ALA A 68 0.37 -6.23 -13.49
C ALA A 68 1.23 -5.07 -12.95
N ALA A 69 1.63 -4.12 -13.80
CA ALA A 69 2.42 -2.97 -13.40
C ALA A 69 1.72 -2.08 -12.36
N THR A 70 0.40 -1.92 -12.46
CA THR A 70 -0.39 -1.12 -11.51
C THR A 70 -0.51 -1.83 -10.16
N ALA A 71 -0.76 -3.14 -10.16
CA ALA A 71 -0.84 -3.95 -8.96
C ALA A 71 0.50 -3.97 -8.20
N TYR A 72 1.62 -4.11 -8.92
CA TYR A 72 2.95 -4.07 -8.34
C TYR A 72 3.28 -2.69 -7.75
N ARG A 73 2.93 -1.61 -8.45
CA ARG A 73 3.05 -0.24 -7.90
C ARG A 73 2.21 -0.11 -6.62
N ALA A 74 0.94 -0.52 -6.63
CA ALA A 74 0.07 -0.44 -5.45
C ALA A 74 0.64 -1.23 -4.25
N LEU A 75 1.14 -2.45 -4.48
CA LEU A 75 1.77 -3.28 -3.44
C LEU A 75 3.01 -2.60 -2.86
N ASN A 76 3.91 -2.08 -3.70
CA ASN A 76 5.11 -1.39 -3.24
C ASN A 76 4.78 -0.13 -2.42
N ARG A 77 3.71 0.58 -2.77
CA ARG A 77 3.29 1.75 -2.00
C ARG A 77 2.67 1.39 -0.67
N LEU A 78 1.91 0.29 -0.63
CA LEU A 78 1.42 -0.24 0.63
C LEU A 78 2.58 -0.63 1.55
N ASN A 79 3.62 -1.28 1.02
CA ASN A 79 4.82 -1.63 1.80
C ASN A 79 5.48 -0.39 2.43
N LEU A 80 5.59 0.72 1.68
CA LEU A 80 6.11 1.98 2.22
C LEU A 80 5.22 2.53 3.35
N CYS A 81 3.90 2.42 3.24
CA CYS A 81 2.98 2.81 4.31
C CYS A 81 3.14 1.92 5.57
N LEU A 82 3.32 0.60 5.41
CA LEU A 82 3.54 -0.30 6.55
C LEU A 82 4.88 0.01 7.25
N LYS A 83 5.95 0.26 6.49
CA LYS A 83 7.23 0.71 7.05
C LYS A 83 7.11 2.03 7.80
N HIS A 84 6.33 2.97 7.28
CA HIS A 84 6.03 4.23 7.96
C HIS A 84 5.26 4.00 9.27
N ALA A 85 4.24 3.15 9.26
CA ALA A 85 3.51 2.77 10.48
C ALA A 85 4.42 2.12 11.54
N ALA A 86 5.31 1.22 11.13
CA ALA A 86 6.29 0.63 12.03
C ALA A 86 7.24 1.68 12.63
N ALA A 87 7.71 2.65 11.83
CA ALA A 87 8.53 3.75 12.30
C ALA A 87 7.80 4.68 13.29
N LEU A 88 6.47 4.78 13.18
CA LEU A 88 5.61 5.46 14.15
C LEU A 88 5.34 4.63 15.42
N GLY A 89 5.89 3.41 15.52
CA GLY A 89 5.74 2.52 16.67
C GLY A 89 4.47 1.67 16.66
N LEU A 90 3.79 1.54 15.51
CA LEU A 90 2.62 0.67 15.37
C LEU A 90 3.05 -0.77 15.11
N ASP A 91 2.36 -1.72 15.73
CA ASP A 91 2.60 -3.14 15.54
C ASP A 91 2.05 -3.59 14.18
N VAL A 92 2.94 -3.77 13.21
CA VAL A 92 2.58 -4.13 11.83
C VAL A 92 3.50 -5.23 11.31
N ASP A 93 2.93 -6.19 10.58
CA ASP A 93 3.73 -7.21 9.89
C ASP A 93 4.42 -6.62 8.66
N LEU A 94 5.72 -6.29 8.81
CA LEU A 94 6.56 -5.78 7.72
C LEU A 94 6.72 -6.76 6.55
N GLN A 95 6.42 -8.05 6.75
CA GLN A 95 6.46 -9.06 5.70
C GLN A 95 5.11 -9.25 5.01
N ALA A 96 4.04 -8.56 5.44
CA ALA A 96 2.69 -8.79 4.92
C ALA A 96 2.60 -8.65 3.39
N THR A 97 3.28 -7.66 2.80
CA THR A 97 3.29 -7.46 1.35
C THR A 97 4.07 -8.53 0.60
N GLU A 98 5.16 -9.04 1.17
CA GLU A 98 5.98 -10.10 0.56
C GLU A 98 5.24 -11.44 0.60
N LYS A 99 4.63 -11.76 1.74
CA LYS A 99 3.74 -12.92 1.90
C LYS A 99 2.56 -12.84 0.92
N ALA A 100 1.93 -11.68 0.78
CA ALA A 100 0.84 -11.48 -0.18
C ALA A 100 1.30 -11.70 -1.63
N GLN A 101 2.49 -11.21 -1.99
CA GLN A 101 3.08 -11.44 -3.30
C GLN A 101 3.35 -12.93 -3.55
N ALA A 102 3.88 -13.65 -2.56
CA ALA A 102 4.10 -15.09 -2.65
C ALA A 102 2.78 -15.85 -2.88
N LEU A 103 1.71 -15.47 -2.16
CA LEU A 103 0.36 -16.05 -2.32
C LEU A 103 -0.29 -15.73 -3.68
N LEU A 104 0.03 -14.58 -4.27
CA LEU A 104 -0.45 -14.17 -5.60
C LEU A 104 0.34 -14.82 -6.74
N GLY A 105 1.55 -15.31 -6.45
CA GLY A 105 2.44 -15.94 -7.44
C GLY A 105 3.01 -14.95 -8.47
N LYS A 106 3.81 -15.49 -9.39
CA LYS A 106 4.47 -14.68 -10.43
C LYS A 106 3.45 -14.03 -11.35
N GLN A 107 3.62 -12.73 -11.61
CA GLN A 107 2.80 -12.02 -12.59
C GLN A 107 3.07 -12.58 -14.00
N ARG A 108 1.99 -12.82 -14.74
CA ARG A 108 2.03 -13.15 -16.18
C ARG A 108 2.18 -11.85 -16.98
N HIS A 109 3.32 -11.19 -16.88
CA HIS A 109 3.59 -10.03 -17.73
C HIS A 109 4.00 -10.53 -19.12
N LYS A 110 3.21 -10.23 -20.16
CA LYS A 110 3.71 -10.23 -21.54
C LYS A 110 4.38 -8.88 -21.74
N THR A 111 5.70 -8.90 -21.96
CA THR A 111 6.45 -7.74 -22.44
C THR A 111 5.91 -7.29 -23.79
#